data_AF-A0A3C0QM43-F1
#
_entry.id   AF-A0A3C0QM43-F1
#
_cell.length_a   1.000
_cell.length_b   1.000
_cell.length_c   1.000
_cell.angle_alpha   90.00
_cell.angle_beta   90.00
_cell.angle_gamma   90.00
#
_symmetry.space_group_name_H-M   'P 1'
#
loop_
_entity.id
_entity.type
_entity.pdbx_description
1 polymer ?
#
loop_
_entity_poly.entity_id
_entity_poly.type
_entity_poly.pdbx_seq_one_letter_code
_entity_poly.pdbx_strand_id
1 'polypeptide(L)'
;MDRKYASALEHVPLYAEAVEQIVQDSSDRFSELTAQVTAPVLFSYVWNILRQAERMGLKRLYFLSRDGYLPFEIAKEITKVCPVSVEMKYLYGSRLALRLPCVHRLDREDGMSLLLYRGSKQTLQHILNRASITSEERRQICEELNFPEEFAEKKLSSREYHEICSALRSSVRFRQASLMHSREAYTTAYRYFVQEGLTEGVPFGIVDIGWTTEIQRSLRQLLDGIPPITGFYFGLTEVSGIADGVCNTWYFSPESNLRLQTRFSKSLFVNICNAPHSMTKGYQEKNGRFLPVLQSETETINPIFRTQMEVCRKFASYCAGKIQYNRFDKNLHREMCIRLLTGLMYRPTREEALLFSMLPCRDADSLVTEETILREHLFFHRSLHNLRKEDRPESLPWSYGSLAVSNLPMQVLRRSALRHEETMYYLFQQIHNKK
;
A
#
# COMPACT_ATOMS: atom_id res chain seq x y z
N MET A 1 -3.76 2.03 30.14
CA MET A 1 -4.52 1.86 28.87
C MET A 1 -5.35 3.12 28.62
N ASP A 2 -5.37 3.65 27.39
CA ASP A 2 -6.23 4.80 27.05
C ASP A 2 -7.71 4.37 27.05
N ARG A 3 -8.56 5.14 27.75
CA ARG A 3 -10.01 4.89 27.80
C ARG A 3 -10.66 4.89 26.42
N LYS A 4 -10.09 5.60 25.45
CA LYS A 4 -10.58 5.68 24.07
C LYS A 4 -10.66 4.31 23.39
N TYR A 5 -9.67 3.45 23.60
CA TYR A 5 -9.56 2.15 22.91
C TYR A 5 -9.98 0.96 23.78
N ALA A 6 -10.00 1.11 25.11
CA ALA A 6 -10.36 0.07 26.06
C ALA A 6 -11.67 -0.64 25.70
N SER A 7 -12.75 0.11 25.44
CA SER A 7 -14.06 -0.47 25.11
C SER A 7 -14.10 -1.35 23.85
N ALA A 8 -13.14 -1.20 22.93
CA ALA A 8 -13.01 -2.08 21.78
C ALA A 8 -12.19 -3.32 22.12
N LEU A 9 -11.11 -3.16 22.88
CA LEU A 9 -10.22 -4.25 23.32
C LEU A 9 -10.88 -5.19 24.32
N GLU A 10 -11.76 -4.70 25.19
CA GLU A 10 -12.50 -5.50 26.18
C GLU A 10 -13.37 -6.60 25.53
N HIS A 11 -13.74 -6.45 24.26
CA HIS A 11 -14.47 -7.48 23.52
C HIS A 11 -13.58 -8.68 23.15
N VAL A 12 -12.26 -8.53 23.26
CA VAL A 12 -11.25 -9.58 23.09
C VAL A 12 -10.34 -9.56 24.32
N PRO A 13 -10.75 -10.15 25.45
CA PRO A 13 -10.07 -10.00 26.75
C PRO A 13 -8.57 -10.29 26.70
N LEU A 14 -8.16 -11.30 25.94
CA LEU A 14 -6.75 -11.63 25.75
C LEU A 14 -5.93 -10.47 25.16
N TYR A 15 -6.50 -9.69 24.24
CA TYR A 15 -5.81 -8.54 23.68
C TYR A 15 -5.70 -7.42 24.71
N ALA A 16 -6.73 -7.20 25.53
CA ALA A 16 -6.65 -6.24 26.64
C ALA A 16 -5.53 -6.62 27.62
N GLU A 17 -5.42 -7.90 28.01
CA GLU A 17 -4.32 -8.41 28.83
C GLU A 17 -2.94 -8.18 28.17
N ALA A 18 -2.82 -8.47 26.88
CA ALA A 18 -1.58 -8.27 26.13
C ALA A 18 -1.14 -6.80 26.11
N VAL A 19 -2.11 -5.89 25.92
CA VAL A 19 -1.87 -4.44 25.97
C VAL A 19 -1.41 -4.02 27.36
N GLU A 20 -2.06 -4.47 28.42
CA GLU A 20 -1.69 -4.10 29.79
C GLU A 20 -0.25 -4.49 30.11
N GLN A 21 0.15 -5.72 29.75
CA GLN A 21 1.51 -6.19 29.97
C GLN A 21 2.54 -5.38 29.18
N ILE A 22 2.28 -5.10 27.91
CA ILE A 22 3.22 -4.34 27.07
C ILE A 22 3.31 -2.88 27.54
N VAL A 23 2.19 -2.30 27.95
CA VAL A 23 2.14 -0.92 28.44
C VAL A 23 2.91 -0.78 29.76
N GLN A 24 2.83 -1.76 30.67
CA GLN A 24 3.62 -1.78 31.91
C GLN A 24 5.13 -1.77 31.63
N ASP A 25 5.57 -2.44 30.57
CA ASP A 25 6.97 -2.53 30.17
C ASP A 25 7.44 -1.35 29.27
N SER A 26 6.52 -0.48 28.84
CA SER A 26 6.81 0.61 27.90
C SER A 26 6.98 1.95 28.60
N SER A 27 7.91 2.78 28.10
CA SER A 27 8.20 4.10 28.68
C SER A 27 7.64 5.26 27.86
N ASP A 28 7.05 5.02 26.69
CA ASP A 28 6.63 6.08 25.77
C ASP A 28 5.22 5.87 25.21
N ARG A 29 4.57 6.99 24.90
CA ARG A 29 3.18 7.05 24.48
C ARG A 29 2.93 6.41 23.11
N PHE A 30 3.90 6.42 22.21
CA PHE A 30 3.74 5.83 20.88
C PHE A 30 3.72 4.30 20.96
N SER A 31 4.54 3.71 21.83
CA SER A 31 4.49 2.28 22.15
C SER A 31 3.12 1.87 22.71
N GLU A 32 2.55 2.64 23.63
CA GLU A 32 1.21 2.37 24.17
C GLU A 32 0.12 2.38 23.09
N LEU A 33 0.13 3.40 22.21
CA LEU A 33 -0.83 3.51 21.11
C LEU A 33 -0.65 2.39 20.09
N THR A 34 0.59 2.00 19.82
CA THR A 34 0.89 0.85 18.98
C THR A 34 0.31 -0.44 19.56
N ALA A 35 0.50 -0.67 20.87
CA ALA A 35 -0.06 -1.84 21.55
C ALA A 35 -1.60 -1.82 21.54
N GLN A 36 -2.23 -0.65 21.66
CA GLN A 36 -3.68 -0.51 21.72
C GLN A 36 -4.39 -0.59 20.36
N VAL A 37 -3.72 -0.17 19.28
CA VAL A 37 -4.36 -0.02 17.96
C VAL A 37 -3.66 -0.85 16.89
N THR A 38 -2.40 -0.54 16.60
CA THR A 38 -1.68 -1.14 15.47
C THR A 38 -1.47 -2.64 15.64
N ALA A 39 -0.98 -3.08 16.81
CA ALA A 39 -0.65 -4.48 17.04
C ALA A 39 -1.89 -5.40 17.02
N PRO A 40 -3.01 -5.09 17.70
CA PRO A 40 -4.23 -5.89 17.63
C PRO A 40 -4.82 -5.99 16.22
N VAL A 41 -4.76 -4.90 15.46
CA VAL A 41 -5.28 -4.83 14.08
C VAL A 41 -4.46 -5.73 13.15
N LEU A 42 -3.13 -5.58 13.16
CA LEU A 42 -2.26 -6.36 12.28
C LEU A 42 -2.19 -7.83 12.69
N PHE A 43 -2.16 -8.12 14.00
CA PHE A 43 -2.21 -9.50 14.49
C PHE A 43 -3.49 -10.20 14.05
N SER A 44 -4.67 -9.57 14.20
CA SER A 44 -5.94 -10.15 13.76
C SER A 44 -5.99 -10.38 12.25
N TYR A 45 -5.45 -9.45 11.48
CA TYR A 45 -5.33 -9.57 10.03
C TYR A 45 -4.46 -10.78 9.64
N VAL A 46 -3.24 -10.85 10.16
CA VAL A 46 -2.27 -11.92 9.84
C VAL A 46 -2.78 -13.28 10.31
N TRP A 47 -3.33 -13.36 11.52
CA TRP A 47 -3.91 -14.60 12.03
C TRP A 47 -5.00 -15.14 11.11
N ASN A 48 -5.90 -14.27 10.66
CA ASN A 48 -6.95 -14.65 9.71
C ASN A 48 -6.38 -15.09 8.35
N ILE A 49 -5.30 -14.47 7.86
CA ILE A 49 -4.63 -14.90 6.61
C ILE A 49 -4.10 -16.32 6.75
N LEU A 50 -3.33 -16.61 7.81
CA LEU A 50 -2.76 -17.93 8.03
C LEU A 50 -3.85 -19.01 8.06
N ARG A 51 -4.95 -18.76 8.80
CA ARG A 51 -6.08 -19.70 8.86
C ARG A 51 -6.78 -19.88 7.53
N GLN A 52 -6.98 -18.81 6.76
CA GLN A 52 -7.63 -18.90 5.45
C GLN A 52 -6.74 -19.65 4.46
N ALA A 53 -5.43 -19.40 4.47
CA ALA A 53 -4.48 -20.09 3.60
C ALA A 53 -4.48 -21.60 3.83
N GLU A 54 -4.49 -22.05 5.10
CA GLU A 54 -4.59 -23.48 5.42
C GLU A 54 -5.92 -24.09 4.98
N ARG A 55 -7.04 -23.39 5.23
CA ARG A 55 -8.38 -23.84 4.80
C ARG A 55 -8.50 -23.96 3.29
N MET A 56 -7.80 -23.10 2.55
CA MET A 56 -7.74 -23.11 1.10
C MET A 56 -6.70 -24.12 0.56
N GLY A 57 -5.98 -24.83 1.42
CA GLY A 57 -4.98 -25.81 1.02
C GLY A 57 -3.73 -25.21 0.37
N LEU A 58 -3.46 -23.92 0.60
CA LEU A 58 -2.27 -23.26 0.08
C LEU A 58 -1.01 -23.88 0.70
N LYS A 59 0.04 -24.03 -0.09
CA LYS A 59 1.34 -24.54 0.36
C LYS A 59 2.32 -23.42 0.67
N ARG A 60 2.11 -22.25 0.08
CA ARG A 60 3.00 -21.09 0.26
C ARG A 60 2.24 -19.77 0.35
N LEU A 61 2.72 -18.87 1.20
CA LEU A 61 2.30 -17.48 1.27
C LEU A 61 3.50 -16.56 1.02
N TYR A 62 3.36 -15.69 0.03
CA TYR A 62 4.34 -14.65 -0.29
C TYR A 62 3.88 -13.31 0.27
N PHE A 63 4.56 -12.82 1.31
CA PHE A 63 4.36 -11.46 1.80
C PHE A 63 5.10 -10.49 0.90
N LEU A 64 4.36 -9.62 0.22
CA LEU A 64 4.94 -8.70 -0.76
C LEU A 64 5.73 -7.59 -0.08
N SER A 65 6.84 -7.20 -0.70
CA SER A 65 7.78 -6.27 -0.09
C SER A 65 7.20 -4.89 0.20
N ARG A 66 7.78 -4.21 1.19
CA ARG A 66 7.29 -2.97 1.80
C ARG A 66 6.09 -3.23 2.69
N ASP A 67 4.91 -3.34 2.09
CA ASP A 67 3.65 -3.30 2.85
C ASP A 67 3.34 -4.63 3.55
N GLY A 68 3.87 -5.74 3.04
CA GLY A 68 3.83 -7.04 3.67
C GLY A 68 4.94 -7.28 4.70
N TYR A 69 5.88 -6.35 4.92
CA TYR A 69 7.02 -6.57 5.83
C TYR A 69 6.58 -6.75 7.28
N LEU A 70 5.87 -5.77 7.86
CA LEU A 70 5.39 -5.86 9.23
C LEU A 70 4.41 -7.04 9.43
N PRO A 71 3.45 -7.29 8.51
CA PRO A 71 2.66 -8.52 8.51
C PRO A 71 3.49 -9.82 8.52
N PHE A 72 4.59 -9.87 7.75
CA PHE A 72 5.51 -11.03 7.72
C PHE A 72 6.24 -11.21 9.05
N GLU A 73 6.73 -10.13 9.67
CA GLU A 73 7.35 -10.18 11.00
C GLU A 73 6.37 -10.72 12.06
N ILE A 74 5.12 -10.28 12.04
CA ILE A 74 4.07 -10.77 12.93
C ILE A 74 3.78 -12.25 12.65
N ALA A 75 3.70 -12.65 11.37
CA ALA A 75 3.45 -14.04 10.99
C ALA A 75 4.55 -14.96 11.52
N LYS A 76 5.83 -14.56 11.41
CA LYS A 76 6.95 -15.31 12.00
C LYS A 76 6.76 -15.54 13.50
N GLU A 77 6.38 -14.52 14.26
CA GLU A 77 6.13 -14.67 15.70
C GLU A 77 4.98 -15.64 16.00
N ILE A 78 3.90 -15.60 15.22
CA ILE A 78 2.79 -16.56 15.36
C ILE A 78 3.28 -17.99 15.10
N THR A 79 4.05 -18.21 14.05
CA THR A 79 4.47 -19.56 13.63
C THR A 79 5.50 -20.23 14.53
N LYS A 80 6.17 -19.48 15.40
CA LYS A 80 7.07 -20.06 16.42
C LYS A 80 6.33 -20.94 17.42
N VAL A 81 5.07 -20.62 17.70
CA VAL A 81 4.25 -21.28 18.72
C VAL A 81 3.04 -22.01 18.15
N CYS A 82 2.56 -21.59 16.98
CA CYS A 82 1.51 -22.26 16.23
C CYS A 82 2.10 -22.89 14.97
N PRO A 83 2.32 -24.21 14.91
CA PRO A 83 2.80 -24.85 13.69
C PRO A 83 1.73 -24.68 12.61
N VAL A 84 2.03 -23.87 11.59
CA VAL A 84 1.20 -23.73 10.38
C VAL A 84 1.79 -24.60 9.27
N SER A 85 0.92 -25.17 8.45
CA SER A 85 1.28 -26.05 7.34
C SER A 85 1.74 -25.32 6.07
N VAL A 86 1.75 -23.98 6.10
CA VAL A 86 2.02 -23.12 4.96
C VAL A 86 3.41 -22.52 5.06
N GLU A 87 4.23 -22.68 4.03
CA GLU A 87 5.53 -22.03 3.92
C GLU A 87 5.34 -20.51 3.75
N MET A 88 6.02 -19.70 4.56
CA MET A 88 5.97 -18.25 4.45
C MET A 88 7.27 -17.72 3.83
N LYS A 89 7.14 -16.93 2.76
CA LYS A 89 8.27 -16.25 2.11
C LYS A 89 8.02 -14.75 2.05
N TYR A 90 9.11 -13.98 2.06
CA TYR A 90 9.09 -12.55 1.79
C TYR A 90 9.51 -12.30 0.34
N LEU A 91 8.62 -11.75 -0.47
CA LEU A 91 8.81 -11.61 -1.92
C LEU A 91 9.02 -10.14 -2.29
N TYR A 92 10.16 -9.83 -2.88
CA TYR A 92 10.43 -8.51 -3.40
C TYR A 92 9.64 -8.28 -4.69
N GLY A 93 8.77 -7.28 -4.66
CA GLY A 93 7.85 -6.95 -5.74
C GLY A 93 7.30 -5.55 -5.54
N SER A 94 7.30 -4.75 -6.61
CA SER A 94 6.71 -3.43 -6.63
C SER A 94 6.06 -3.20 -7.99
N ARG A 95 5.10 -2.26 -8.08
CA ARG A 95 4.53 -1.89 -9.38
C ARG A 95 5.61 -1.47 -10.38
N LEU A 96 6.66 -0.78 -9.92
CA LEU A 96 7.77 -0.36 -10.77
C LEU A 96 8.55 -1.57 -11.30
N ALA A 97 8.90 -2.51 -10.42
CA ALA A 97 9.68 -3.71 -10.78
C ALA A 97 8.91 -4.68 -11.67
N LEU A 98 7.58 -4.69 -11.61
CA LEU A 98 6.75 -5.66 -12.32
C LEU A 98 6.14 -5.13 -13.62
N ARG A 99 5.85 -3.82 -13.72
CA ARG A 99 5.18 -3.27 -14.91
C ARG A 99 6.06 -3.28 -16.14
N LEU A 100 7.30 -2.82 -16.03
CA LEU A 100 8.24 -2.79 -17.16
C LEU A 100 8.41 -4.17 -17.81
N PRO A 101 8.70 -5.25 -17.08
CA PRO A 101 8.83 -6.57 -17.71
C PRO A 101 7.55 -7.13 -18.34
N CYS A 102 6.36 -6.61 -17.99
CA CYS A 102 5.11 -6.99 -18.68
C CYS A 102 4.98 -6.36 -20.08
N VAL A 103 5.60 -5.20 -20.33
CA VAL A 103 5.29 -4.36 -21.51
C VAL A 103 5.42 -5.12 -22.83
N HIS A 104 6.49 -5.88 -23.04
CA HIS A 104 6.71 -6.63 -24.28
C HIS A 104 5.82 -7.87 -24.45
N ARG A 105 5.09 -8.28 -23.39
CA ARG A 105 4.20 -9.45 -23.39
C ARG A 105 2.74 -9.09 -23.66
N LEU A 106 2.41 -7.81 -23.61
CA LEU A 106 1.06 -7.31 -23.83
C LEU A 106 0.96 -6.72 -25.24
N ASP A 107 -0.27 -6.45 -25.67
CA ASP A 107 -0.45 -5.62 -26.84
C ASP A 107 0.09 -4.20 -26.60
N ARG A 108 0.24 -3.46 -27.70
CA ARG A 108 0.86 -2.15 -27.70
C ARG A 108 0.19 -1.19 -26.70
N GLU A 109 -1.14 -1.11 -26.69
CA GLU A 109 -1.82 -0.08 -25.89
C GLU A 109 -1.86 -0.47 -24.41
N ASP A 110 -2.05 -1.75 -24.11
CA ASP A 110 -1.99 -2.26 -22.74
C ASP A 110 -0.59 -2.08 -22.14
N GLY A 111 0.47 -2.44 -22.87
CA GLY A 111 1.86 -2.27 -22.43
C GLY A 111 2.22 -0.80 -22.19
N MET A 112 1.82 0.09 -23.09
CA MET A 112 2.04 1.54 -22.93
C MET A 112 1.27 2.11 -21.75
N SER A 113 0.05 1.65 -21.50
CA SER A 113 -0.78 2.12 -20.38
C SER A 113 -0.18 1.75 -19.02
N LEU A 114 0.59 0.67 -18.91
CA LEU A 114 1.35 0.34 -17.69
C LEU A 114 2.43 1.38 -17.37
N LEU A 115 3.14 1.86 -18.39
CA LEU A 115 4.24 2.84 -18.24
C LEU A 115 3.71 4.26 -18.02
N LEU A 116 2.67 4.63 -18.78
CA LEU A 116 2.04 5.94 -18.79
C LEU A 116 0.92 6.07 -17.73
N TYR A 117 0.94 5.23 -16.70
CA TYR A 117 0.01 5.31 -15.58
C TYR A 117 0.24 6.58 -14.74
N ARG A 118 -0.83 7.30 -14.38
CA ARG A 118 -0.69 8.57 -13.65
C ARG A 118 -0.32 8.33 -12.19
N GLY A 119 0.86 8.80 -11.78
CA GLY A 119 1.35 8.74 -10.39
C GLY A 119 1.24 10.09 -9.67
N SER A 120 1.70 10.13 -8.41
CA SER A 120 1.74 11.34 -7.56
C SER A 120 2.75 12.38 -8.05
N LYS A 121 3.93 11.95 -8.51
CA LYS A 121 4.95 12.82 -9.15
C LYS A 121 4.77 12.82 -10.67
N GLN A 122 4.59 14.00 -11.25
CA GLN A 122 4.26 14.17 -12.67
C GLN A 122 5.34 15.03 -13.33
N THR A 123 6.47 14.43 -13.68
CA THR A 123 7.47 15.03 -14.55
C THR A 123 7.73 14.07 -15.71
N LEU A 124 8.17 14.57 -16.86
CA LEU A 124 8.54 13.71 -17.99
C LEU A 124 9.66 12.74 -17.58
N GLN A 125 10.64 13.20 -16.81
CA GLN A 125 11.70 12.34 -16.26
C GLN A 125 11.12 11.17 -15.46
N HIS A 126 10.13 11.42 -14.61
CA HIS A 126 9.52 10.37 -13.79
C HIS A 126 8.75 9.35 -14.64
N ILE A 127 8.11 9.79 -15.73
CA ILE A 127 7.44 8.88 -16.69
C ILE A 127 8.49 8.01 -17.39
N LEU A 128 9.54 8.62 -17.94
CA LEU A 128 10.60 7.92 -18.67
C LEU A 128 11.38 6.94 -17.78
N ASN A 129 11.61 7.29 -16.51
CA ASN A 129 12.25 6.41 -15.54
C ASN A 129 11.50 5.09 -15.31
N ARG A 130 10.18 5.02 -15.53
CA ARG A 130 9.41 3.77 -15.41
C ARG A 130 9.70 2.79 -16.53
N ALA A 131 10.14 3.29 -17.67
CA ALA A 131 10.57 2.51 -18.81
C ALA A 131 12.09 2.28 -18.82
N SER A 132 12.78 2.62 -17.73
CA SER A 132 14.25 2.55 -17.61
C SER A 132 15.01 3.29 -18.72
N ILE A 133 14.40 4.34 -19.27
CA ILE A 133 15.01 5.16 -20.32
C ILE A 133 16.25 5.86 -19.78
N THR A 134 17.37 5.67 -20.46
CA THR A 134 18.66 6.28 -20.15
C THR A 134 18.68 7.77 -20.50
N SER A 135 19.66 8.51 -19.98
CA SER A 135 19.83 9.94 -20.31
C SER A 135 20.03 10.17 -21.81
N GLU A 136 20.70 9.26 -22.51
CA GLU A 136 20.93 9.35 -23.95
C GLU A 136 19.64 9.10 -24.74
N GLU A 137 18.91 8.02 -24.42
CA GLU A 137 17.62 7.74 -25.05
C GLU A 137 16.60 8.85 -24.80
N ARG A 138 16.60 9.42 -23.59
CA ARG A 138 15.77 10.58 -23.26
C ARG A 138 16.06 11.74 -24.21
N ARG A 139 17.33 12.08 -24.45
CA ARG A 139 17.70 13.17 -25.37
C ARG A 139 17.12 12.92 -26.76
N GLN A 140 17.29 11.71 -27.29
CA GLN A 140 16.79 11.34 -28.61
C GLN A 140 15.25 11.34 -28.70
N ILE A 141 14.55 10.95 -27.63
CA ILE A 141 13.08 11.01 -27.54
C ILE A 141 12.62 12.46 -27.49
N CYS A 142 13.28 13.32 -26.70
CA CYS A 142 12.98 14.74 -26.63
C CYS A 142 13.19 15.42 -28.00
N GLU A 143 14.26 15.08 -28.72
CA GLU A 143 14.51 15.53 -30.09
C GLU A 143 13.40 15.08 -31.06
N GLU A 144 12.99 13.81 -31.03
CA GLU A 144 11.88 13.29 -31.87
C GLU A 144 10.56 14.04 -31.60
N LEU A 145 10.30 14.38 -30.34
CA LEU A 145 9.05 15.00 -29.90
C LEU A 145 9.09 16.53 -29.86
N ASN A 146 10.24 17.14 -30.20
CA ASN A 146 10.49 18.58 -30.06
C ASN A 146 10.22 19.10 -28.64
N PHE A 147 10.58 18.33 -27.62
CA PHE A 147 10.51 18.74 -26.22
C PHE A 147 11.83 19.39 -25.78
N PRO A 148 11.81 20.61 -25.21
CA PRO A 148 13.01 21.20 -24.60
C PRO A 148 13.54 20.32 -23.46
N GLU A 149 14.85 20.21 -23.30
CA GLU A 149 15.45 19.35 -22.26
C GLU A 149 15.04 19.80 -20.84
N GLU A 150 14.90 21.11 -20.63
CA GLU A 150 14.42 21.73 -19.37
C GLU A 150 13.01 21.26 -18.97
N PHE A 151 12.24 20.73 -19.91
CA PHE A 151 10.89 20.22 -19.66
C PHE A 151 10.88 18.88 -18.90
N ALA A 152 12.02 18.18 -18.84
CA ALA A 152 12.12 16.86 -18.21
C ALA A 152 11.75 16.87 -16.72
N GLU A 153 12.16 17.90 -15.98
CA GLU A 153 11.99 18.00 -14.53
C GLU A 153 10.79 18.86 -14.11
N LYS A 154 10.17 19.57 -15.05
CA LYS A 154 9.00 20.40 -14.79
C LYS A 154 7.84 19.56 -14.25
N LYS A 155 7.19 20.05 -13.18
CA LYS A 155 5.90 19.51 -12.71
C LYS A 155 4.83 19.79 -13.77
N LEU A 156 4.21 18.72 -14.25
CA LEU A 156 3.20 18.72 -15.31
C LEU A 156 1.80 18.94 -14.71
N SER A 157 0.99 19.78 -15.36
CA SER A 157 -0.46 19.84 -15.16
C SER A 157 -1.15 18.58 -15.67
N SER A 158 -2.43 18.37 -15.31
CA SER A 158 -3.25 17.30 -15.92
C SER A 158 -3.19 17.34 -17.45
N ARG A 159 -3.34 18.53 -18.03
CA ARG A 159 -3.41 18.68 -19.49
C ARG A 159 -2.08 18.30 -20.14
N GLU A 160 -0.98 18.87 -19.66
CA GLU A 160 0.37 18.58 -20.17
C GLU A 160 0.69 17.09 -20.03
N TYR A 161 0.31 16.47 -18.91
CA TYR A 161 0.47 15.02 -18.71
C TYR A 161 -0.20 14.20 -19.82
N HIS A 162 -1.45 14.53 -20.18
CA HIS A 162 -2.16 13.82 -21.25
C HIS A 162 -1.54 14.07 -22.63
N GLU A 163 -1.14 15.32 -22.92
CA GLU A 163 -0.47 15.68 -24.17
C GLU A 163 0.86 14.92 -24.34
N ILE A 164 1.68 14.87 -23.29
CA ILE A 164 2.93 14.10 -23.26
C ILE A 164 2.67 12.61 -23.42
N CYS A 165 1.69 12.06 -22.72
CA CYS A 165 1.34 10.65 -22.84
C CYS A 165 0.86 10.29 -24.26
N SER A 166 0.19 11.21 -24.95
CA SER A 166 -0.20 11.05 -26.35
C SER A 166 1.02 11.10 -27.29
N ALA A 167 1.93 12.05 -27.06
CA ALA A 167 3.18 12.18 -27.80
C ALA A 167 4.06 10.93 -27.65
N LEU A 168 4.26 10.44 -26.42
CA LEU A 168 5.03 9.23 -26.13
C LEU A 168 4.44 7.97 -26.78
N ARG A 169 3.10 7.86 -26.89
CA ARG A 169 2.46 6.76 -27.64
C ARG A 169 2.80 6.76 -29.12
N SER A 170 3.06 7.95 -29.67
CA SER A 170 3.38 8.15 -31.08
C SER A 170 4.88 8.01 -31.36
N SER A 171 5.75 8.26 -30.38
CA SER A 171 7.21 8.15 -30.51
C SER A 171 7.64 6.72 -30.85
N VAL A 172 8.41 6.59 -31.93
CA VAL A 172 9.05 5.34 -32.35
C VAL A 172 10.20 5.01 -31.41
N ARG A 173 11.01 6.01 -31.03
CA ARG A 173 12.18 5.80 -30.16
C ARG A 173 11.77 5.33 -28.77
N PHE A 174 10.78 6.00 -28.16
CA PHE A 174 10.28 5.61 -26.85
C PHE A 174 9.74 4.18 -26.84
N ARG A 175 8.98 3.81 -27.88
CA ARG A 175 8.43 2.46 -28.02
C ARG A 175 9.53 1.40 -28.17
N GLN A 176 10.51 1.64 -29.03
CA GLN A 176 11.62 0.70 -29.25
C GLN A 176 12.46 0.51 -27.98
N ALA A 177 12.84 1.61 -27.33
CA ALA A 177 13.58 1.58 -26.06
C ALA A 177 12.79 0.86 -24.97
N SER A 178 11.51 1.20 -24.79
CA SER A 178 10.65 0.56 -23.78
C SER A 178 10.51 -0.95 -23.98
N LEU A 179 10.40 -1.42 -25.22
CA LEU A 179 10.32 -2.85 -25.54
C LEU A 179 11.65 -3.57 -25.30
N MET A 180 12.78 -2.93 -25.61
CA MET A 180 14.12 -3.45 -25.33
C MET A 180 14.33 -3.63 -23.83
N HIS A 181 14.14 -2.55 -23.06
CA HIS A 181 14.26 -2.56 -21.60
C HIS A 181 13.28 -3.51 -20.93
N SER A 182 12.07 -3.67 -21.49
CA SER A 182 11.09 -4.65 -21.01
C SER A 182 11.60 -6.09 -21.10
N ARG A 183 12.23 -6.48 -22.22
CA ARG A 183 12.77 -7.85 -22.41
C ARG A 183 13.95 -8.13 -21.48
N GLU A 184 14.81 -7.14 -21.30
CA GLU A 184 15.94 -7.24 -20.36
C GLU A 184 15.46 -7.40 -18.93
N ALA A 185 14.56 -6.51 -18.48
CA ALA A 185 13.96 -6.58 -17.15
C ALA A 185 13.19 -7.88 -16.92
N TYR A 186 12.52 -8.40 -17.95
CA TYR A 186 11.79 -9.66 -17.87
C TYR A 186 12.71 -10.84 -17.58
N THR A 187 13.87 -10.88 -18.23
CA THR A 187 14.82 -11.98 -18.06
C THR A 187 15.24 -12.12 -16.61
N THR A 188 15.63 -11.03 -15.95
CA THR A 188 16.05 -11.08 -14.53
C THR A 188 14.87 -11.25 -13.57
N ALA A 189 13.72 -10.63 -13.85
CA ALA A 189 12.52 -10.79 -13.04
C ALA A 189 11.98 -12.22 -13.05
N TYR A 190 11.89 -12.84 -14.23
CA TYR A 190 11.45 -14.22 -14.38
C TYR A 190 12.37 -15.17 -13.62
N ARG A 191 13.69 -15.00 -13.75
CA ARG A 191 14.67 -15.83 -13.02
C ARG A 191 14.58 -15.67 -11.51
N TYR A 192 14.32 -14.46 -11.01
CA TYR A 192 14.02 -14.22 -9.60
C TYR A 192 12.76 -15.00 -9.15
N PHE A 193 11.66 -14.93 -9.89
CA PHE A 193 10.43 -15.63 -9.49
C PHE A 193 10.54 -17.16 -9.56
N VAL A 194 11.28 -17.69 -10.55
CA VAL A 194 11.62 -19.11 -10.61
C VAL A 194 12.45 -19.50 -9.38
N GLN A 195 13.47 -18.71 -9.02
CA GLN A 195 14.30 -18.94 -7.82
C GLN A 195 13.47 -18.93 -6.52
N GLU A 196 12.49 -18.03 -6.41
CA GLU A 196 11.61 -17.95 -5.24
C GLU A 196 10.51 -19.04 -5.23
N GLY A 197 10.43 -19.85 -6.28
CA GLY A 197 9.56 -21.03 -6.40
C GLY A 197 8.16 -20.75 -6.90
N LEU A 198 7.89 -19.58 -7.51
CA LEU A 198 6.54 -19.24 -7.99
C LEU A 198 6.07 -20.15 -9.14
N THR A 199 7.00 -20.81 -9.84
CA THR A 199 6.74 -21.68 -11.00
C THR A 199 6.80 -23.18 -10.65
N GLU A 200 6.86 -23.55 -9.36
CA GLU A 200 6.94 -24.96 -8.92
C GLU A 200 5.60 -25.73 -9.03
N GLY A 201 4.53 -25.07 -9.47
CA GLY A 201 3.19 -25.68 -9.58
C GLY A 201 2.49 -25.93 -8.24
N VAL A 202 3.02 -25.40 -7.13
CA VAL A 202 2.37 -25.49 -5.82
C VAL A 202 1.33 -24.38 -5.65
N PRO A 203 0.15 -24.66 -5.05
CA PRO A 203 -0.81 -23.61 -4.73
C PRO A 203 -0.22 -22.58 -3.77
N PHE A 204 -0.25 -21.31 -4.14
CA PHE A 204 0.27 -20.23 -3.31
C PHE A 204 -0.70 -19.04 -3.23
N GLY A 205 -0.50 -18.22 -2.21
CA GLY A 205 -1.14 -16.92 -2.11
C GLY A 205 -0.13 -15.79 -1.93
N ILE A 206 -0.57 -14.57 -2.21
CA ILE A 206 0.19 -13.35 -1.95
C ILE A 206 -0.50 -12.54 -0.86
N VAL A 207 0.29 -11.83 -0.05
CA VAL A 207 -0.19 -10.96 1.02
C VAL A 207 0.28 -9.54 0.78
N ASP A 208 -0.67 -8.62 0.67
CA ASP A 208 -0.47 -7.18 0.50
C ASP A 208 -1.44 -6.43 1.43
N ILE A 209 -1.26 -5.13 1.68
CA ILE A 209 -2.29 -4.33 2.34
C ILE A 209 -3.32 -3.77 1.36
N GLY A 210 -2.96 -3.60 0.07
CA GLY A 210 -3.80 -3.06 -0.99
C GLY A 210 -3.22 -1.82 -1.67
N TRP A 211 -3.99 -0.96 -2.32
CA TRP A 211 -5.46 -0.88 -2.40
C TRP A 211 -6.02 -1.41 -3.72
N THR A 212 -5.15 -1.91 -4.58
CA THR A 212 -5.44 -2.40 -5.93
C THR A 212 -4.73 -3.74 -6.14
N THR A 213 -5.21 -4.55 -7.06
CA THR A 213 -4.67 -5.89 -7.34
C THR A 213 -3.65 -5.90 -8.49
N GLU A 214 -3.06 -4.75 -8.79
CA GLU A 214 -2.16 -4.54 -9.93
C GLU A 214 -0.88 -5.41 -9.86
N ILE A 215 -0.35 -5.64 -8.66
CA ILE A 215 0.80 -6.54 -8.47
C ILE A 215 0.40 -7.99 -8.80
N GLN A 216 -0.78 -8.44 -8.33
CA GLN A 216 -1.32 -9.76 -8.64
C GLN A 216 -1.48 -9.94 -10.16
N ARG A 217 -2.09 -8.95 -10.81
CA ARG A 217 -2.24 -8.92 -12.28
C ARG A 217 -0.88 -9.01 -12.98
N SER A 218 0.10 -8.23 -12.53
CA SER A 218 1.43 -8.22 -13.15
C SER A 218 2.15 -9.56 -12.99
N LEU A 219 2.09 -10.19 -11.80
CA LEU A 219 2.67 -11.52 -11.58
C LEU A 219 2.06 -12.57 -12.51
N ARG A 220 0.73 -12.55 -12.68
CA ARG A 220 0.00 -13.43 -13.60
C ARG A 220 0.37 -13.18 -15.06
N GLN A 221 0.62 -11.92 -15.46
CA GLN A 221 1.06 -11.58 -16.82
C GLN A 221 2.52 -11.99 -17.11
N LEU A 222 3.37 -12.03 -16.09
CA LEU A 222 4.79 -12.38 -16.21
C LEU A 222 5.04 -13.89 -16.23
N LEU A 223 4.23 -14.66 -15.51
CA LEU A 223 4.46 -16.08 -15.27
C LEU A 223 3.42 -16.92 -16.01
N ASP A 224 3.87 -17.65 -17.03
CA ASP A 224 3.03 -18.59 -17.77
C ASP A 224 2.84 -19.89 -16.99
N GLY A 225 1.65 -20.48 -17.08
CA GLY A 225 1.36 -21.81 -16.54
C GLY A 225 1.25 -21.92 -15.02
N ILE A 226 1.28 -20.79 -14.29
CA ILE A 226 1.04 -20.80 -12.83
C ILE A 226 -0.45 -20.94 -12.50
N PRO A 227 -0.81 -21.54 -11.34
CA PRO A 227 -2.19 -21.56 -10.89
C PRO A 227 -2.73 -20.14 -10.64
N PRO A 228 -4.06 -19.94 -10.67
CA PRO A 228 -4.67 -18.67 -10.29
C PRO A 228 -4.18 -18.22 -8.89
N ILE A 229 -3.77 -16.96 -8.80
CA ILE A 229 -3.19 -16.43 -7.57
C ILE A 229 -4.30 -16.15 -6.56
N THR A 230 -4.11 -16.60 -5.31
CA THR A 230 -4.97 -16.18 -4.18
C THR A 230 -4.37 -14.96 -3.50
N GLY A 231 -5.01 -13.81 -3.60
CA GLY A 231 -4.60 -12.58 -2.91
C GLY A 231 -5.26 -12.43 -1.54
N PHE A 232 -4.49 -11.99 -0.55
CA PHE A 232 -4.95 -11.55 0.75
C PHE A 232 -4.61 -10.08 0.94
N TYR A 233 -5.63 -9.27 1.18
CA TYR A 233 -5.54 -7.82 1.23
C TYR A 233 -6.15 -7.28 2.53
N PHE A 234 -5.51 -6.25 3.09
CA PHE A 234 -6.12 -5.53 4.20
C PHE A 234 -7.40 -4.83 3.73
N GLY A 235 -7.34 -4.12 2.61
CA GLY A 235 -8.54 -3.65 1.91
C GLY A 235 -8.30 -3.37 0.44
N LEU A 236 -9.37 -3.37 -0.35
CA LEU A 236 -9.32 -3.08 -1.78
C LEU A 236 -10.34 -2.02 -2.16
N THR A 237 -9.92 -1.08 -3.00
CA THR A 237 -10.83 -0.10 -3.61
C THR A 237 -11.19 -0.44 -5.04
N GLU A 238 -10.38 -1.27 -5.67
CA GLU A 238 -10.62 -1.83 -7.00
C GLU A 238 -10.02 -3.22 -7.07
N VAL A 239 -10.64 -4.06 -7.88
CA VAL A 239 -10.21 -5.43 -8.16
C VAL A 239 -10.03 -5.52 -9.68
N SER A 240 -8.89 -6.04 -10.11
CA SER A 240 -8.57 -6.35 -11.50
C SER A 240 -9.43 -7.53 -11.97
N GLY A 241 -9.44 -7.83 -13.27
CA GLY A 241 -10.35 -8.83 -13.84
C GLY A 241 -10.29 -10.21 -13.17
N ILE A 242 -11.39 -10.97 -13.25
CA ILE A 242 -11.55 -12.31 -12.63
C ILE A 242 -10.41 -13.27 -13.01
N ALA A 243 -9.79 -13.10 -14.18
CA ALA A 243 -8.64 -13.88 -14.65
C ALA A 243 -7.40 -13.80 -13.73
N ASP A 244 -7.32 -12.80 -12.85
CA ASP A 244 -6.20 -12.62 -11.92
C ASP A 244 -6.27 -13.53 -10.69
N GLY A 245 -7.40 -14.21 -10.48
CA GLY A 245 -7.62 -15.14 -9.37
C GLY A 245 -8.52 -14.56 -8.27
N VAL A 246 -8.43 -15.13 -7.06
CA VAL A 246 -9.32 -14.80 -5.96
C VAL A 246 -8.71 -13.70 -5.10
N CYS A 247 -9.51 -12.69 -4.75
CA CYS A 247 -9.09 -11.59 -3.87
C CYS A 247 -9.86 -11.63 -2.55
N ASN A 248 -9.17 -11.87 -1.45
CA ASN A 248 -9.75 -11.92 -0.11
C ASN A 248 -9.43 -10.63 0.65
N THR A 249 -10.45 -9.90 1.11
CA THR A 249 -10.28 -8.66 1.88
C THR A 249 -10.59 -8.86 3.36
N TRP A 250 -9.80 -8.24 4.24
CA TRP A 250 -10.05 -8.24 5.68
C TRP A 250 -10.96 -7.09 6.14
N TYR A 251 -10.65 -5.86 5.77
CA TYR A 251 -11.25 -4.64 6.33
C TYR A 251 -12.34 -4.07 5.43
N PHE A 252 -12.06 -3.78 4.15
CA PHE A 252 -13.06 -3.39 3.15
C PHE A 252 -12.75 -3.92 1.75
N SER A 253 -13.79 -4.02 0.93
CA SER A 253 -13.77 -4.32 -0.51
C SER A 253 -14.45 -3.16 -1.29
N PRO A 254 -14.40 -3.14 -2.63
CA PRO A 254 -15.08 -2.12 -3.42
C PRO A 254 -16.60 -2.02 -3.14
N GLU A 255 -17.23 -3.15 -2.80
CA GLU A 255 -18.66 -3.28 -2.50
C GLU A 255 -19.00 -2.99 -1.03
N SER A 256 -17.98 -2.79 -0.18
CA SER A 256 -18.19 -2.51 1.23
C SER A 256 -18.83 -1.15 1.46
N ASN A 257 -19.46 -1.00 2.63
CA ASN A 257 -20.07 0.25 3.06
C ASN A 257 -19.08 1.42 2.96
N LEU A 258 -19.47 2.49 2.26
CA LEU A 258 -18.66 3.70 2.05
C LEU A 258 -18.18 4.35 3.35
N ARG A 259 -18.89 4.15 4.47
CA ARG A 259 -18.46 4.64 5.78
C ARG A 259 -17.17 3.99 6.26
N LEU A 260 -16.86 2.76 5.85
CA LEU A 260 -15.58 2.12 6.18
C LEU A 260 -14.45 2.74 5.37
N GLN A 261 -14.69 3.00 4.08
CA GLN A 261 -13.69 3.56 3.16
C GLN A 261 -13.37 5.04 3.47
N THR A 262 -14.39 5.83 3.82
CA THR A 262 -14.26 7.27 4.15
C THR A 262 -13.79 7.56 5.57
N ARG A 263 -13.61 6.53 6.41
CA ARG A 263 -13.07 6.68 7.77
C ARG A 263 -11.68 6.10 7.91
N PHE A 264 -11.10 5.66 6.80
CA PHE A 264 -9.85 4.94 6.76
C PHE A 264 -8.82 5.75 5.98
N SER A 265 -7.71 6.11 6.63
CA SER A 265 -6.59 6.77 5.95
C SER A 265 -5.65 5.72 5.36
N LYS A 266 -5.70 5.58 4.03
CA LYS A 266 -4.80 4.74 3.25
C LYS A 266 -3.33 5.11 3.45
N SER A 267 -3.01 6.41 3.41
CA SER A 267 -1.64 6.88 3.57
C SER A 267 -1.10 6.58 4.97
N LEU A 268 -1.90 6.82 6.02
CA LEU A 268 -1.50 6.46 7.38
C LEU A 268 -1.23 4.95 7.49
N PHE A 269 -2.11 4.11 6.95
CA PHE A 269 -1.93 2.66 7.06
C PHE A 269 -0.73 2.13 6.28
N VAL A 270 -0.43 2.70 5.11
CA VAL A 270 0.79 2.41 4.34
C VAL A 270 2.04 2.77 5.14
N ASN A 271 2.03 3.89 5.86
CA ASN A 271 3.16 4.30 6.70
C ASN A 271 3.26 3.48 8.00
N ILE A 272 2.13 2.99 8.55
CA ILE A 272 2.13 2.01 9.63
C ILE A 272 2.79 0.70 9.16
N CYS A 273 2.46 0.23 7.97
CA CYS A 273 2.99 -1.02 7.41
C CYS A 273 4.31 -0.82 6.66
N ASN A 274 5.20 0.06 7.16
CA ASN A 274 6.44 0.35 6.46
C ASN A 274 7.43 -0.85 6.47
N ALA A 275 8.55 -0.70 5.77
CA ALA A 275 9.66 -1.65 5.78
C ALA A 275 10.99 -0.93 6.04
N PRO A 276 12.01 -1.65 6.55
CA PRO A 276 13.34 -1.12 6.79
C PRO A 276 14.20 -1.09 5.52
N HIS A 277 13.58 -0.99 4.34
CA HIS A 277 14.27 -0.95 3.06
C HIS A 277 13.43 -0.23 2.01
N SER A 278 14.12 0.28 0.99
CA SER A 278 13.50 1.06 -0.07
C SER A 278 12.71 0.19 -1.06
N MET A 279 12.03 0.83 -2.01
CA MET A 279 11.25 0.16 -3.04
C MET A 279 12.15 -0.63 -4.01
N THR A 280 11.73 -1.84 -4.34
CA THR A 280 12.33 -2.64 -5.42
C THR A 280 12.11 -1.96 -6.78
N LYS A 281 13.17 -1.77 -7.56
CA LYS A 281 13.13 -1.23 -8.93
C LYS A 281 13.19 -2.32 -10.00
N GLY A 282 13.78 -3.46 -9.67
CA GLY A 282 14.00 -4.57 -10.59
C GLY A 282 14.83 -5.65 -9.93
N TYR A 283 15.49 -6.48 -10.74
CA TYR A 283 16.27 -7.62 -10.27
C TYR A 283 17.58 -7.70 -11.04
N GLN A 284 18.62 -8.21 -10.39
CA GLN A 284 19.94 -8.41 -10.98
C GLN A 284 20.53 -9.73 -10.50
N GLU A 285 21.36 -10.34 -11.35
CA GLU A 285 22.15 -11.51 -10.96
C GLU A 285 23.41 -11.06 -10.22
N LYS A 286 23.66 -11.64 -9.06
CA LYS A 286 24.89 -11.50 -8.27
C LYS A 286 25.28 -12.86 -7.71
N ASN A 287 26.50 -13.33 -8.05
CA ASN A 287 27.04 -14.60 -7.59
C ASN A 287 26.09 -15.81 -7.83
N GLY A 288 25.50 -15.89 -9.03
CA GLY A 288 24.57 -16.97 -9.40
C GLY A 288 23.19 -16.90 -8.72
N ARG A 289 22.87 -15.81 -8.02
CA ARG A 289 21.56 -15.56 -7.41
C ARG A 289 20.93 -14.30 -7.97
N PHE A 290 19.62 -14.33 -8.14
CA PHE A 290 18.84 -13.17 -8.54
C PHE A 290 18.36 -12.44 -7.29
N LEU A 291 18.77 -11.17 -7.16
CA LEU A 291 18.49 -10.33 -5.99
C LEU A 291 17.73 -9.07 -6.41
N PRO A 292 16.89 -8.51 -5.51
CA PRO A 292 16.22 -7.25 -5.79
C PRO A 292 17.23 -6.09 -5.92
N VAL A 293 16.98 -5.20 -6.88
CA VAL A 293 17.63 -3.90 -6.98
C VAL A 293 16.76 -2.91 -6.24
N LEU A 294 17.28 -2.32 -5.16
CA LEU A 294 16.56 -1.37 -4.32
C LEU A 294 16.79 0.07 -4.79
N GLN A 295 15.82 0.95 -4.58
CA GLN A 295 15.91 2.36 -4.99
C GLN A 295 17.02 3.14 -4.27
N SER A 296 17.23 2.82 -3.00
CA SER A 296 18.32 3.28 -2.13
C SER A 296 18.90 2.06 -1.42
N GLU A 297 20.23 1.94 -1.43
CA GLU A 297 20.96 0.87 -0.72
C GLU A 297 21.12 1.18 0.77
N THR A 298 21.09 2.47 1.15
CA THR A 298 21.25 2.94 2.53
C THR A 298 19.94 3.58 2.99
N GLU A 299 19.05 2.80 3.61
CA GLU A 299 17.95 3.37 4.39
C GLU A 299 18.24 3.23 5.88
N THR A 300 18.36 4.36 6.56
CA THR A 300 18.36 4.38 8.02
C THR A 300 16.96 4.05 8.49
N ILE A 301 16.81 2.92 9.19
CA ILE A 301 15.54 2.51 9.78
C ILE A 301 15.08 3.61 10.75
N ASN A 302 13.93 4.21 10.48
CA ASN A 302 13.33 5.20 11.37
C ASN A 302 13.12 4.56 12.76
N PRO A 303 13.65 5.15 13.85
CA PRO A 303 13.55 4.59 15.20
C PRO A 303 12.11 4.28 15.62
N ILE A 304 11.15 5.12 15.25
CA ILE A 304 9.73 4.96 15.60
C ILE A 304 9.14 3.74 14.91
N PHE A 305 9.52 3.49 13.65
CA PHE A 305 9.11 2.27 12.96
C PHE A 305 9.69 1.02 13.65
N ARG A 306 10.95 1.07 14.11
CA ARG A 306 11.56 -0.03 14.87
C ARG A 306 10.79 -0.30 16.16
N THR A 307 10.51 0.75 16.95
CA THR A 307 9.69 0.65 18.16
C THR A 307 8.33 0.03 17.87
N GLN A 308 7.65 0.49 16.80
CA GLN A 308 6.35 -0.05 16.40
C GLN A 308 6.42 -1.55 16.11
N MET A 309 7.44 -1.96 15.34
CA MET A 309 7.66 -3.35 14.96
C MET A 309 7.93 -4.22 16.20
N GLU A 310 8.75 -3.76 17.14
CA GLU A 310 9.04 -4.48 18.38
C GLU A 310 7.78 -4.68 19.23
N VAL A 311 6.96 -3.64 19.38
CA VAL A 311 5.67 -3.74 20.07
C VAL A 311 4.73 -4.73 19.38
N CYS A 312 4.64 -4.69 18.04
CA CYS A 312 3.83 -5.64 17.29
C CYS A 312 4.31 -7.09 17.47
N ARG A 313 5.62 -7.32 17.49
CA ARG A 313 6.21 -8.65 17.72
C ARG A 313 5.96 -9.16 19.14
N LYS A 314 6.12 -8.30 20.17
CA LYS A 314 5.80 -8.64 21.57
C LYS A 314 4.33 -9.01 21.72
N PHE A 315 3.43 -8.21 21.15
CA PHE A 315 1.99 -8.49 21.14
C PHE A 315 1.68 -9.82 20.45
N ALA A 316 2.27 -10.05 19.27
CA ALA A 316 2.07 -11.29 18.53
C ALA A 316 2.54 -12.52 19.29
N SER A 317 3.74 -12.47 19.87
CA SER A 317 4.29 -13.56 20.69
C SER A 317 3.41 -13.85 21.90
N TYR A 318 2.91 -12.82 22.57
CA TYR A 318 2.05 -12.98 23.74
C TYR A 318 0.71 -13.65 23.39
N CYS A 319 0.01 -13.10 22.40
CA CYS A 319 -1.30 -13.59 22.00
C CYS A 319 -1.20 -14.99 21.37
N ALA A 320 -0.22 -15.25 20.50
CA ALA A 320 -0.07 -16.54 19.85
C ALA A 320 0.21 -17.69 20.85
N GLY A 321 0.88 -17.40 21.97
CA GLY A 321 1.10 -18.39 23.04
C GLY A 321 -0.16 -18.74 23.85
N LYS A 322 -1.24 -17.96 23.73
CA LYS A 322 -2.47 -18.13 24.54
C LYS A 322 -3.72 -18.43 23.71
N ILE A 323 -3.76 -18.08 22.43
CA ILE A 323 -4.91 -18.39 21.57
C ILE A 323 -4.83 -19.84 21.12
N GLN A 324 -5.87 -20.62 21.42
CA GLN A 324 -6.10 -21.87 20.70
C GLN A 324 -6.40 -21.56 19.23
N TYR A 325 -5.52 -21.97 18.32
CA TYR A 325 -5.56 -21.65 16.89
C TYR A 325 -6.96 -21.74 16.25
N ASN A 326 -7.75 -22.72 16.68
CA ASN A 326 -9.08 -22.99 16.15
C ASN A 326 -10.21 -22.09 16.67
N ARG A 327 -10.02 -21.37 17.79
CA ARG A 327 -11.06 -20.55 18.45
C ARG A 327 -11.11 -19.07 18.03
N PHE A 328 -10.41 -18.69 16.97
CA PHE A 328 -10.44 -17.31 16.47
C PHE A 328 -11.76 -16.99 15.77
N ASP A 329 -12.50 -16.01 16.30
CA ASP A 329 -13.72 -15.46 15.69
C ASP A 329 -13.38 -14.30 14.76
N LYS A 330 -13.50 -14.55 13.45
CA LYS A 330 -13.22 -13.55 12.40
C LYS A 330 -14.07 -12.28 12.55
N ASN A 331 -15.35 -12.41 12.88
CA ASN A 331 -16.28 -11.28 12.90
C ASN A 331 -16.01 -10.38 14.10
N LEU A 332 -15.84 -10.98 15.29
CA LEU A 332 -15.49 -10.27 16.52
C LEU A 332 -14.20 -9.44 16.35
N HIS A 333 -13.14 -10.07 15.85
CA HIS A 333 -11.85 -9.40 15.68
C HIS A 333 -11.91 -8.32 14.59
N ARG A 334 -12.66 -8.55 13.52
CA ARG A 334 -12.85 -7.55 12.46
C ARG A 334 -13.62 -6.34 12.98
N GLU A 335 -14.67 -6.54 13.79
CA GLU A 335 -15.42 -5.44 14.39
C GLU A 335 -14.55 -4.61 15.35
N MET A 336 -13.76 -5.27 16.19
CA MET A 336 -12.77 -4.60 17.03
C MET A 336 -11.80 -3.77 16.18
N CYS A 337 -11.24 -4.32 15.10
CA CYS A 337 -10.35 -3.59 14.19
C CYS A 337 -11.02 -2.33 13.62
N ILE A 338 -12.29 -2.42 13.22
CA ILE A 338 -13.08 -1.28 12.71
C ILE A 338 -13.22 -0.20 13.77
N ARG A 339 -13.50 -0.56 15.03
CA ARG A 339 -13.63 0.40 16.13
C ARG A 339 -12.30 1.08 16.45
N LEU A 340 -11.21 0.32 16.55
CA LEU A 340 -9.86 0.82 16.81
C LEU A 340 -9.40 1.79 15.72
N LEU A 341 -9.47 1.37 14.45
CA LEU A 341 -9.05 2.19 13.31
C LEU A 341 -9.95 3.39 13.08
N THR A 342 -11.27 3.29 13.31
CA THR A 342 -12.14 4.47 13.27
C THR A 342 -11.77 5.46 14.38
N GLY A 343 -11.41 4.97 15.57
CA GLY A 343 -10.91 5.80 16.66
C GLY A 343 -9.65 6.57 16.27
N LEU A 344 -8.65 5.88 15.71
CA LEU A 344 -7.38 6.51 15.32
C LEU A 344 -7.53 7.36 14.06
N MET A 345 -7.97 6.79 12.94
CA MET A 345 -7.90 7.42 11.62
C MET A 345 -8.94 8.50 11.38
N TYR A 346 -10.15 8.37 11.93
CA TYR A 346 -11.25 9.31 11.70
C TYR A 346 -11.45 10.30 12.85
N ARG A 347 -11.12 9.90 14.08
CA ARG A 347 -11.24 10.75 15.28
C ARG A 347 -9.92 10.83 16.07
N PRO A 348 -8.78 11.13 15.43
CA PRO A 348 -7.53 11.26 16.17
C PRO A 348 -7.63 12.39 17.19
N THR A 349 -6.99 12.22 18.34
CA THR A 349 -6.62 13.33 19.20
C THR A 349 -5.45 14.09 18.55
N ARG A 350 -5.21 15.33 19.00
CA ARG A 350 -4.05 16.11 18.54
C ARG A 350 -2.72 15.38 18.83
N GLU A 351 -2.62 14.76 20.00
CA GLU A 351 -1.46 13.96 20.40
C GLU A 351 -1.24 12.77 19.46
N GLU A 352 -2.27 11.95 19.22
CA GLU A 352 -2.17 10.80 18.32
C GLU A 352 -1.75 11.24 16.91
N ALA A 353 -2.34 12.31 16.40
CA ALA A 353 -2.00 12.83 15.08
C ALA A 353 -0.53 13.26 14.98
N LEU A 354 -0.01 13.94 16.00
CA LEU A 354 1.39 14.33 16.07
C LEU A 354 2.31 13.11 16.19
N LEU A 355 1.99 12.15 17.05
CA LEU A 355 2.82 10.96 17.25
C LEU A 355 2.94 10.12 15.99
N PHE A 356 1.83 9.83 15.32
CA PHE A 356 1.84 9.08 14.06
C PHE A 356 2.45 9.88 12.90
N SER A 357 2.45 11.22 12.94
CA SER A 357 3.11 12.05 11.92
C SER A 357 4.63 11.93 11.92
N MET A 358 5.23 11.37 12.97
CA MET A 358 6.66 11.09 13.02
C MET A 358 7.05 9.83 12.22
N LEU A 359 6.09 9.01 11.79
CA LEU A 359 6.34 7.95 10.81
C LEU A 359 6.72 8.58 9.46
N PRO A 360 7.74 8.04 8.77
CA PRO A 360 8.18 8.60 7.50
C PRO A 360 7.05 8.46 6.47
N CYS A 361 6.63 9.58 5.90
CA CYS A 361 5.60 9.61 4.87
C CYS A 361 6.24 9.37 3.50
N ARG A 362 5.72 8.39 2.75
CA ARG A 362 6.31 7.97 1.47
C ARG A 362 5.94 8.88 0.30
N ASP A 363 4.74 9.46 0.34
CA ASP A 363 4.13 10.17 -0.79
C ASP A 363 4.02 11.69 -0.57
N ALA A 364 4.42 12.19 0.60
CA ALA A 364 4.40 13.60 0.97
C ALA A 364 5.44 13.89 2.06
N ASP A 365 5.69 15.16 2.37
CA ASP A 365 6.67 15.58 3.39
C ASP A 365 6.26 15.13 4.80
N SER A 366 4.95 15.10 5.08
CA SER A 366 4.38 14.64 6.35
C SER A 366 3.00 14.03 6.15
N LEU A 367 2.60 13.19 7.11
CA LEU A 367 1.23 12.67 7.19
C LEU A 367 0.21 13.76 7.52
N VAL A 368 0.61 14.73 8.34
CA VAL A 368 -0.22 15.86 8.77
C VAL A 368 0.22 17.07 7.96
N THR A 369 -0.74 17.70 7.30
CA THR A 369 -0.50 18.85 6.41
C THR A 369 -0.63 20.16 7.17
N GLU A 370 0.07 21.20 6.68
CA GLU A 370 -0.03 22.55 7.21
C GLU A 370 -1.47 23.09 7.17
N GLU A 371 -1.79 23.99 8.11
CA GLU A 371 -3.14 24.53 8.26
C GLU A 371 -3.59 25.37 7.05
N THR A 372 -2.66 26.06 6.38
CA THR A 372 -2.92 26.83 5.14
C THR A 372 -3.47 25.94 4.03
N ILE A 373 -2.77 24.84 3.75
CA ILE A 373 -3.17 23.83 2.75
C ILE A 373 -4.50 23.18 3.14
N LEU A 374 -4.68 22.86 4.43
CA LEU A 374 -5.95 22.31 4.94
C LEU A 374 -7.10 23.29 4.76
N ARG A 375 -6.89 24.59 5.01
CA ARG A 375 -7.90 25.64 4.81
C ARG A 375 -8.29 25.70 3.35
N GLU A 376 -7.32 25.80 2.45
CA GLU A 376 -7.55 25.80 1.01
C GLU A 376 -8.38 24.57 0.60
N HIS A 377 -7.96 23.37 1.00
CA HIS A 377 -8.71 22.14 0.72
C HIS A 377 -10.17 22.22 1.21
N LEU A 378 -10.41 22.69 2.44
CA LEU A 378 -11.76 22.84 3.00
C LEU A 378 -12.59 23.95 2.34
N PHE A 379 -11.95 24.98 1.76
CA PHE A 379 -12.61 26.08 1.06
C PHE A 379 -12.94 25.72 -0.39
N PHE A 380 -11.97 25.16 -1.14
CA PHE A 380 -12.12 24.80 -2.55
C PHE A 380 -13.17 23.70 -2.78
N HIS A 381 -13.34 22.79 -1.82
CA HIS A 381 -14.39 21.77 -1.91
C HIS A 381 -15.83 22.30 -1.67
N ARG A 382 -15.99 23.54 -1.16
CA ARG A 382 -17.31 24.21 -1.10
C ARG A 382 -17.73 24.84 -2.44
N SER A 383 -16.84 24.93 -3.42
CA SER A 383 -17.07 25.62 -4.71
C SER A 383 -16.93 24.66 -5.90
N LEU A 384 -18.07 24.13 -6.38
CA LEU A 384 -18.34 23.68 -7.77
C LEU A 384 -17.17 23.11 -8.62
N HIS A 385 -16.42 22.12 -8.11
CA HIS A 385 -15.46 21.36 -8.95
C HIS A 385 -16.14 20.41 -9.96
N ASN A 386 -17.45 20.18 -9.85
CA ASN A 386 -18.20 19.43 -10.87
C ASN A 386 -18.36 20.20 -12.19
N LEU A 387 -18.06 21.51 -12.24
CA LEU A 387 -18.27 22.36 -13.42
C LEU A 387 -16.99 22.74 -14.18
N ARG A 388 -15.82 22.70 -13.55
CA ARG A 388 -14.54 23.03 -14.20
C ARG A 388 -13.61 21.84 -14.11
N LYS A 389 -13.20 21.30 -15.27
CA LYS A 389 -12.22 20.20 -15.43
C LYS A 389 -10.80 20.62 -14.97
N GLU A 390 -10.69 21.34 -13.87
CA GLU A 390 -9.42 21.79 -13.29
C GLU A 390 -8.84 20.71 -12.37
N ASP A 391 -7.51 20.73 -12.24
CA ASP A 391 -6.72 19.85 -11.38
C ASP A 391 -7.29 19.88 -9.94
N ARG A 392 -7.73 18.72 -9.45
CA ARG A 392 -8.16 18.60 -8.05
C ARG A 392 -6.98 18.95 -7.13
N PRO A 393 -7.20 19.62 -5.99
CA PRO A 393 -6.16 19.80 -4.99
C PRO A 393 -5.57 18.45 -4.61
N GLU A 394 -4.26 18.43 -4.32
CA GLU A 394 -3.57 17.21 -3.91
C GLU A 394 -4.28 16.58 -2.71
N SER A 395 -4.54 15.27 -2.77
CA SER A 395 -5.21 14.56 -1.69
C SER A 395 -4.37 14.65 -0.41
N LEU A 396 -4.96 15.15 0.67
CA LEU A 396 -4.28 15.20 1.97
C LEU A 396 -3.93 13.77 2.43
N PRO A 397 -2.66 13.47 2.81
CA PRO A 397 -2.27 12.14 3.29
C PRO A 397 -3.14 11.65 4.45
N TRP A 398 -3.41 12.51 5.44
CA TRP A 398 -4.32 12.22 6.53
C TRP A 398 -5.17 13.44 6.92
N SER A 399 -6.22 13.70 6.14
CA SER A 399 -7.17 14.82 6.31
C SER A 399 -7.66 15.00 7.75
N TYR A 400 -8.09 13.92 8.40
CA TYR A 400 -8.58 13.94 9.79
C TYR A 400 -7.48 14.19 10.82
N GLY A 401 -6.25 13.73 10.57
CA GLY A 401 -5.08 14.04 11.39
C GLY A 401 -4.68 15.51 11.28
N SER A 402 -4.60 16.03 10.05
CA SER A 402 -4.40 17.46 9.78
C SER A 402 -5.41 18.33 10.54
N LEU A 403 -6.70 17.96 10.49
CA LEU A 403 -7.73 18.68 11.22
C LEU A 403 -7.55 18.62 12.75
N ALA A 404 -7.11 17.49 13.30
CA ALA A 404 -6.88 17.34 14.74
C ALA A 404 -5.69 18.17 15.26
N VAL A 405 -4.67 18.39 14.42
CA VAL A 405 -3.50 19.22 14.77
C VAL A 405 -3.78 20.71 14.58
N SER A 406 -4.67 21.07 13.66
CA SER A 406 -5.00 22.46 13.32
C SER A 406 -5.70 23.22 14.45
N ASN A 407 -5.53 24.55 14.45
CA ASN A 407 -6.22 25.49 15.35
C ASN A 407 -7.57 25.96 14.79
N LEU A 408 -8.09 25.24 13.80
CA LEU A 408 -9.34 25.55 13.13
C LEU A 408 -10.55 25.40 14.06
N PRO A 409 -11.44 26.41 14.21
CA PRO A 409 -12.67 26.28 15.00
C PRO A 409 -13.64 25.21 14.44
N MET A 410 -14.67 24.84 15.20
CA MET A 410 -15.73 23.93 14.73
C MET A 410 -15.22 22.60 14.13
N GLN A 411 -14.20 21.99 14.74
CA GLN A 411 -13.58 20.76 14.22
C GLN A 411 -14.59 19.63 13.96
N VAL A 412 -15.66 19.51 14.75
CA VAL A 412 -16.72 18.51 14.56
C VAL A 412 -17.45 18.70 13.23
N LEU A 413 -17.83 19.94 12.89
CA LEU A 413 -18.51 20.26 11.64
C LEU A 413 -17.58 20.05 10.45
N ARG A 414 -16.33 20.50 10.56
CA ARG A 414 -15.30 20.31 9.52
C ARG A 414 -15.01 18.84 9.23
N ARG A 415 -14.94 18.00 10.28
CA ARG A 415 -14.81 16.54 10.14
C ARG A 415 -15.98 15.93 9.37
N SER A 416 -17.21 16.40 9.64
CA SER A 416 -18.39 15.92 8.92
C SER A 416 -18.39 16.34 7.44
N ALA A 417 -17.90 17.55 7.14
CA ALA A 417 -17.74 18.04 5.77
C ALA A 417 -16.72 17.19 5.00
N LEU A 418 -15.53 16.97 5.55
CA LEU A 418 -14.50 16.10 4.97
C LEU A 418 -15.04 14.71 4.65
N ARG A 419 -15.80 14.09 5.58
CA ARG A 419 -16.40 12.78 5.34
C ARG A 419 -17.41 12.79 4.21
N HIS A 420 -18.25 13.83 4.13
CA HIS A 420 -19.24 13.95 3.06
C HIS A 420 -18.54 14.07 1.69
N GLU A 421 -17.48 14.86 1.61
CA GLU A 421 -16.67 15.03 0.40
C GLU A 421 -15.99 13.72 -0.03
N GLU A 422 -15.34 13.02 0.90
CA GLU A 422 -14.74 11.71 0.62
C GLU A 422 -15.80 10.71 0.15
N THR A 423 -17.02 10.75 0.71
CA THR A 423 -18.13 9.90 0.27
C THR A 423 -18.52 10.20 -1.18
N MET A 424 -18.65 11.49 -1.53
CA MET A 424 -18.97 11.90 -2.91
C MET A 424 -17.86 11.52 -3.89
N TYR A 425 -16.60 11.60 -3.47
CA TYR A 425 -15.45 11.14 -4.26
C TYR A 425 -15.55 9.65 -4.58
N TYR A 426 -15.78 8.80 -3.57
CA TYR A 426 -15.89 7.36 -3.78
C TYR A 426 -17.11 6.99 -4.65
N LEU A 427 -18.25 7.67 -4.47
CA LEU A 427 -19.42 7.49 -5.33
C LEU A 427 -19.11 7.85 -6.79
N PHE A 428 -18.41 8.95 -7.03
CA PHE A 428 -18.00 9.35 -8.37
C PHE A 428 -17.09 8.30 -9.03
N GLN A 429 -16.12 7.77 -8.29
CA GLN A 429 -15.23 6.71 -8.77
C GLN A 429 -15.99 5.42 -9.10
N GLN A 430 -16.93 5.00 -8.24
CA GLN A 430 -17.76 3.83 -8.50
C GLN A 430 -18.65 3.98 -9.74
N ILE A 431 -19.10 5.20 -10.06
CA ILE A 431 -19.88 5.47 -11.28
C ILE A 431 -18.99 5.43 -12.52
N HIS A 432 -17.78 5.97 -12.46
CA HIS A 432 -16.85 5.99 -13.60
C HIS A 432 -16.27 4.60 -13.89
N ASN A 433 -15.93 3.80 -12.88
CA ASN A 433 -15.38 2.46 -13.07
C ASN A 433 -16.41 1.41 -13.53
N LYS A 434 -17.71 1.76 -13.55
CA LYS A 434 -18.78 0.92 -14.11
C LYS A 434 -19.11 1.23 -15.58
N LYS A 435 -18.47 2.25 -16.16
CA LYS A 435 -18.50 2.54 -17.60
C LYS A 435 -17.23 2.00 -18.24
#